data_AF-A0A0F9BQZ3-F1
#
_entry.id   AF-A0A0F9BQZ3-F1
#
_cell.length_a   1.000
_cell.length_b   1.000
_cell.length_c   1.000
_cell.angle_alpha   90.00
_cell.angle_beta   90.00
_cell.angle_gamma   90.00
#
_symmetry.space_group_name_H-M   'P 1'
#
loop_
_entity.id
_entity.type
_entity.pdbx_description
1 polymer ?
#
loop_
_entity_poly.entity_id
_entity_poly.type
_entity_poly.pdbx_seq_one_letter_code
_entity_poly.pdbx_strand_id
1 'polypeptide(L)' 'MEICVFCSTEGSYAQETKTYMQCTICKTPCCYDCCLFNSLNGQPICKLCYEIITGREKKNAIP' A
#
# COMPACT_ATOMS: atom_id res chain seq x y z
N MET A 1 14.09 12.00 2.41
CA MET A 1 13.23 11.60 3.54
C MET A 1 11.81 11.59 3.01
N GLU A 2 11.11 10.46 3.17
CA GLU A 2 9.73 10.31 2.72
C GLU A 2 8.82 10.19 3.93
N ILE A 3 7.60 10.73 3.80
CA ILE A 3 6.58 10.73 4.85
C ILE A 3 5.43 9.87 4.36
N CYS A 4 5.02 8.90 5.17
CA CYS A 4 3.89 8.05 4.84
C CYS A 4 2.62 8.88 4.92
N VAL A 5 1.90 9.01 3.80
CA VAL A 5 0.67 9.82 3.70
C VAL A 5 -0.43 9.33 4.65
N PHE A 6 -0.36 8.08 5.13
CA PHE A 6 -1.38 7.46 5.97
C PHE A 6 -1.13 7.59 7.47
N CYS A 7 0.12 7.45 7.91
CA CYS A 7 0.47 7.42 9.33
C CYS A 7 1.45 8.53 9.73
N SER A 8 1.85 9.40 8.79
CA SER A 8 2.82 10.49 8.98
C SER A 8 4.17 10.05 9.57
N THR A 9 4.47 8.74 9.52
CA THR A 9 5.79 8.25 9.92
C THR A 9 6.81 8.85 8.96
N GLU A 10 8.02 9.12 9.42
CA GLU A 10 9.14 9.53 8.58
C GLU A 10 10.08 8.34 8.38
N GLY A 11 10.62 8.18 7.17
CA GLY A 11 11.66 7.19 6.91
C GLY A 11 12.33 7.38 5.56
N SER A 12 13.02 6.35 5.12
CA SER A 12 13.79 6.36 3.87
C SER A 12 13.85 4.96 3.28
N TYR A 13 13.95 4.88 1.95
CA TYR A 13 14.05 3.61 1.21
C TYR A 13 15.24 2.73 1.63
N ALA A 14 16.25 3.30 2.29
CA ALA A 14 17.50 2.63 2.64
C ALA A 14 17.63 2.22 4.13
N GLN A 15 16.66 2.53 4.99
CA GLN A 15 16.73 2.13 6.41
C GLN A 15 16.03 0.79 6.62
N GLU A 16 16.80 -0.21 7.04
CA GLU A 16 16.38 -1.60 7.31
C GLU A 16 15.16 -1.72 8.25
N THR A 17 14.90 -0.71 9.08
CA THR A 17 13.80 -0.74 10.07
C THR A 17 12.54 0.03 9.64
N LYS A 18 12.58 0.82 8.55
CA LYS A 18 11.45 1.65 8.09
C LYS A 18 11.45 1.81 6.57
N THR A 19 11.38 0.68 5.86
CA THR A 19 11.37 0.65 4.40
C THR A 19 10.10 1.31 3.86
N TYR A 20 10.30 2.33 3.03
CA TYR A 20 9.25 2.95 2.23
C TYR A 20 9.01 2.16 0.96
N MET A 21 7.75 2.03 0.58
CA MET A 21 7.32 1.33 -0.62
C MET A 21 6.41 2.25 -1.42
N GLN A 22 6.47 2.11 -2.74
CA GLN A 22 5.61 2.88 -3.63
C GLN A 22 4.45 2.01 -4.10
N CYS A 23 3.22 2.47 -3.89
CA CYS A 23 2.06 1.78 -4.42
C CYS A 23 2.13 1.71 -5.95
N THR A 24 2.01 0.52 -6.52
CA THR A 24 2.13 0.34 -7.98
C THR A 24 0.98 0.97 -8.77
N ILE A 25 -0.16 1.23 -8.11
CA ILE A 25 -1.40 1.78 -8.69
C ILE A 25 -1.40 3.31 -8.67
N CYS A 26 -1.41 3.92 -7.49
CA CYS A 26 -1.52 5.38 -7.35
C CYS A 26 -0.17 6.09 -7.22
N LYS A 27 0.95 5.36 -7.25
CA LYS A 27 2.31 5.87 -7.09
C LYS A 27 2.59 6.62 -5.78
N THR A 28 1.66 6.56 -4.81
CA THR A 28 1.82 7.17 -3.48
C THR A 28 2.81 6.38 -2.64
N PRO A 29 3.79 7.04 -1.99
CA PRO A 29 4.68 6.38 -1.03
C PRO A 29 3.93 6.05 0.28
N CYS A 30 4.07 4.81 0.74
CA CYS A 30 3.64 4.37 2.06
C CYS A 30 4.77 3.63 2.79
N CYS A 31 4.75 3.69 4.12
CA CYS A 31 5.63 2.84 4.93
C CYS A 31 5.21 1.37 4.84
N TYR A 32 6.10 0.46 5.22
CA TYR A 32 5.86 -0.98 5.25
C TYR A 32 4.53 -1.37 5.91
N ASP A 33 4.18 -0.78 7.07
CA ASP A 33 2.92 -1.07 7.77
C ASP A 33 1.64 -0.56 7.06
N CYS A 34 1.77 0.44 6.20
CA CYS A 34 0.64 1.06 5.49
C CYS A 34 0.51 0.60 4.03
N CYS A 35 1.56 -0.01 3.48
CA CYS A 35 1.53 -0.73 2.23
C CYS A 35 1.18 -2.20 2.50
N LEU A 36 0.28 -2.75 1.69
CA LEU A 36 -0.07 -4.17 1.67
C LEU A 36 0.55 -4.80 0.43
N PHE A 37 0.81 -6.11 0.47
CA PHE A 37 1.24 -6.86 -0.71
C PHE A 37 0.02 -7.50 -1.37
N ASN A 38 -0.15 -7.27 -2.66
CA ASN A 38 -1.17 -7.95 -3.43
C ASN A 38 -0.82 -9.44 -3.55
N SER A 39 -1.70 -10.31 -3.06
CA SER A 39 -1.51 -11.76 -3.11
C SER A 39 -1.46 -12.33 -4.53
N LEU A 40 -1.97 -11.61 -5.54
CA LEU A 40 -1.99 -12.08 -6.94
C LEU A 40 -0.65 -11.90 -7.66
N ASN A 41 0.08 -10.82 -7.38
CA ASN A 41 1.29 -10.47 -8.12
C ASN A 41 2.49 -10.07 -7.24
N GLY A 42 2.33 -10.12 -5.92
CA GLY A 42 3.37 -9.76 -4.95
C GLY A 42 3.77 -8.28 -4.97
N GLN A 43 3.00 -7.40 -5.63
CA GLN A 43 3.33 -5.99 -5.72
C GLN A 43 2.82 -5.20 -4.51
N PRO A 44 3.57 -4.17 -4.05
CA PRO A 44 3.13 -3.30 -2.98
C PRO A 44 2.00 -2.37 -3.45
N ILE A 45 0.92 -2.33 -2.67
CA ILE A 45 -0.28 -1.51 -2.91
C ILE A 45 -0.64 -0.80 -1.61
N CYS A 46 -1.00 0.48 -1.65
CA CYS A 46 -1.47 1.17 -0.45
C CYS A 46 -2.82 0.62 0.04
N LYS A 47 -3.11 0.76 1.34
CA LYS A 47 -4.36 0.28 1.94
C LYS A 47 -5.62 0.75 1.20
N LEU A 48 -5.68 2.01 0.79
CA LEU A 48 -6.82 2.55 0.03
C LEU A 48 -7.03 1.82 -1.31
N CYS A 49 -5.96 1.66 -2.10
CA CYS A 49 -6.06 0.95 -3.38
C CYS A 49 -6.42 -0.53 -3.16
N TYR A 50 -5.92 -1.16 -2.10
CA TYR A 50 -6.28 -2.51 -1.73
C TYR A 50 -7.77 -2.63 -1.38
N GLU A 51 -8.32 -1.71 -0.58
CA GLU A 51 -9.76 -1.66 -0.26
C GLU A 51 -10.62 -1.40 -1.50
N ILE A 52 -10.16 -0.60 -2.45
CA ILE A 52 -10.89 -0.37 -3.71
C ILE A 52 -10.91 -1.64 -4.57
N ILE A 53 -9.79 -2.35 -4.67
CA ILE A 53 -9.69 -3.59 -5.46
C ILE A 53 -10.54 -4.70 -4.81
N THR A 54 -10.28 -5.01 -3.55
CA THR A 54 -10.96 -6.11 -2.83
C THR A 54 -12.42 -5.76 -2.48
N GLY A 55 -12.72 -4.49 -2.22
CA GLY A 55 -14.08 -3.99 -2.01
C GLY A 55 -14.92 -4.00 -3.29
N ARG A 56 -14.30 -3.93 -4.48
CA ARG A 56 -15.00 -4.17 -5.75
C ARG A 56 -15.38 -5.63 -5.94
N GLU A 57 -14.57 -6.57 -5.46
CA GLU A 57 -14.91 -8.00 -5.54
C GLU A 57 -16.15 -8.33 -4.69
N LYS A 58 -16.31 -7.70 -3.53
CA LYS A 58 -17.52 -7.87 -2.70
C LYS A 58 -18.79 -7.28 -3.32
N LYS A 59 -18.69 -6.32 -4.25
CA LYS A 59 -19.85 -5.74 -4.94
C LYS A 59 -20.24 -6.49 -6.22
N ASN A 60 -19.33 -7.27 -6.79
CA ASN A 60 -19.60 -8.14 -7.94
C ASN A 60 -19.90 -9.60 -7.56
N ALA A 61 -19.75 -9.97 -6.29
CA ALA A 61 -20.37 -11.15 -5.71
C ALA A 61 -21.88 -10.89 -5.52
N ILE A 62 -22.60 -10.85 -6.63
CA ILE A 62 -24.06 -10.89 -6.64
C ILE A 62 -24.47 -12.32 -6.21
N PRO A 63 -25.30 -12.50 -5.18
CA PRO A 63 -25.82 -13.82 -4.78
C PRO A 63 -26.72 -14.45 -5.86
#